data_AF-A0AA40C4J8-F1
#
_entry.id   AF-A0AA40C4J8-F1
#
_cell.length_a   1.000
_cell.length_b   1.000
_cell.length_c   1.000
_cell.angle_alpha   90.00
_cell.angle_beta   90.00
_cell.angle_gamma   90.00
#
_symmetry.space_group_name_H-M   'P 1'
#
loop_
_entity.id
_entity.type
_entity.pdbx_description
1 polymer ?
#
loop_
_entity_poly.entity_id
_entity_poly.type
_entity_poly.pdbx_seq_one_letter_code
_entity_poly.pdbx_strand_id
1 'polypeptide(L)'
;KELADSRTVEAPTRPLDAYTGRFYNAAETLFLEIFNEGGSLRMRFFGVEEEEFVLYSYQEDSFTWLPSHDELARREHYVIEFGS
;
A
#
# COMPACT_ATOMS: atom_id res chain seq x y z
N LYS A 1 -28.58 -7.72 -6.82
CA LYS A 1 -28.13 -7.76 -5.40
C LYS A 1 -26.98 -6.77 -5.33
N GLU A 2 -27.27 -5.55 -4.89
CA GLU A 2 -26.35 -4.42 -4.86
C GLU A 2 -25.30 -4.63 -3.74
N LEU A 3 -24.02 -4.48 -4.07
CA LEU A 3 -22.95 -4.36 -3.09
C LEU A 3 -23.01 -2.91 -2.59
N ALA A 4 -23.81 -2.69 -1.56
CA ALA A 4 -23.94 -1.40 -0.91
C ALA A 4 -22.57 -0.92 -0.44
N ASP A 5 -22.14 0.15 -1.10
CA ASP A 5 -21.01 1.04 -0.81
C ASP A 5 -20.94 1.34 0.70
N SER A 6 -20.16 0.55 1.43
CA SER A 6 -19.93 0.75 2.87
C SER A 6 -18.74 1.67 3.11
N ARG A 7 -18.54 2.69 2.25
CA ARG A 7 -17.61 3.79 2.51
C ARG A 7 -18.18 4.63 3.64
N THR A 8 -17.67 4.43 4.84
CA THR A 8 -18.14 5.16 6.03
C THR A 8 -17.21 6.29 6.42
N VAL A 9 -15.97 6.37 5.91
CA VAL A 9 -15.04 7.43 6.27
C VAL A 9 -14.09 7.76 5.10
N GLU A 10 -14.13 8.98 4.58
CA GLU A 10 -13.20 9.45 3.53
C GLU A 10 -11.82 9.84 4.10
N ALA A 11 -11.74 10.16 5.39
CA ALA A 11 -10.53 10.68 6.02
C ALA A 11 -10.02 9.74 7.12
N PRO A 12 -8.69 9.53 7.22
CA PRO A 12 -8.12 8.75 8.30
C PRO A 12 -8.38 9.41 9.66
N THR A 13 -8.55 8.60 10.70
CA THR A 13 -8.86 9.08 12.06
C THR A 13 -7.68 9.80 12.70
N ARG A 14 -6.45 9.51 12.25
CA ARG A 14 -5.21 10.11 12.76
C ARG A 14 -4.57 11.01 11.69
N PRO A 15 -3.71 11.97 12.08
CA PRO A 15 -2.92 12.72 11.11
C PRO A 15 -2.05 11.78 10.28
N LEU A 16 -1.85 12.10 9.00
CA LEU A 16 -1.11 11.26 8.05
C LEU A 16 0.30 10.92 8.55
N ASP A 17 0.97 11.86 9.22
CA ASP A 17 2.31 11.67 9.76
C ASP A 17 2.39 10.55 10.81
N ALA A 18 1.27 10.21 11.48
CA ALA A 18 1.22 9.10 12.43
C ALA A 18 1.34 7.72 11.78
N TYR A 19 1.15 7.62 10.46
CA TYR A 19 1.31 6.38 9.69
C TYR A 19 2.67 6.30 8.98
N THR A 20 3.51 7.34 9.08
CA THR A 20 4.83 7.35 8.45
C THR A 20 5.84 6.53 9.25
N GLY A 21 6.75 5.84 8.56
CA GLY A 21 7.77 5.01 9.19
C GLY A 21 8.15 3.78 8.37
N ARG A 22 9.01 2.95 8.95
CA ARG A 22 9.42 1.66 8.37
C ARG A 22 8.77 0.53 9.13
N PHE A 23 8.10 -0.35 8.39
CA PHE A 23 7.36 -1.49 8.92
C PHE A 23 8.02 -2.75 8.42
N TYR A 24 8.58 -3.53 9.34
CA TYR A 24 9.26 -4.77 9.03
C TYR A 24 8.28 -5.95 9.11
N ASN A 25 8.50 -6.95 8.26
CA ASN A 25 7.85 -8.24 8.44
C ASN A 25 8.41 -8.94 9.70
N ALA A 26 7.74 -9.99 10.16
CA ALA A 26 8.15 -10.72 11.35
C ALA A 26 9.57 -11.33 11.28
N ALA A 27 10.08 -11.58 10.07
CA ALA A 27 11.43 -12.09 9.86
C ALA A 27 12.49 -10.99 9.72
N GLU A 28 12.10 -9.71 9.75
CA GLU A 28 12.95 -8.53 9.55
C GLU A 28 13.74 -8.51 8.23
N THR A 29 13.35 -9.34 7.28
CA THR A 29 13.99 -9.44 5.96
C THR A 29 13.41 -8.45 4.96
N LEU A 30 12.13 -8.09 5.13
CA LEU A 30 11.41 -7.20 4.23
C LEU A 30 10.82 -6.03 5.02
N PHE A 31 10.81 -4.84 4.44
CA PHE A 31 10.14 -3.69 5.03
C PHE A 31 9.34 -2.87 4.02
N LEU A 32 8.32 -2.21 4.54
CA LEU A 32 7.57 -1.15 3.86
C LEU A 32 8.03 0.18 4.43
N GLU A 33 8.30 1.14 3.57
CA GLU A 33 8.54 2.52 3.98
C GLU A 33 7.32 3.36 3.62
N ILE A 34 6.65 3.91 4.63
CA ILE A 34 5.51 4.81 4.46
C ILE A 34 5.98 6.24 4.75
N PHE A 35 5.72 7.16 3.84
CA PHE A 35 6.08 8.57 3.98
C PHE A 35 4.99 9.47 3.43
N ASN A 36 4.99 10.72 3.90
CA ASN A 36 4.06 11.74 3.45
C ASN A 36 4.75 12.60 2.38
N GLU A 37 4.20 12.62 1.18
CA GLU A 37 4.68 13.47 0.10
C GLU A 37 3.52 14.34 -0.42
N GLY A 38 3.65 15.65 -0.27
CA GLY A 38 2.67 16.61 -0.80
C GLY A 38 1.27 16.47 -0.19
N GLY A 39 1.15 15.95 1.03
CA GLY A 39 -0.14 15.72 1.70
C GLY A 39 -0.83 14.42 1.31
N SER A 40 -0.12 13.51 0.62
CA SER A 40 -0.57 12.15 0.32
C SER A 40 0.39 11.14 0.93
N LEU A 41 -0.15 10.05 1.47
CA LEU A 41 0.68 8.94 1.92
C LEU A 41 1.17 8.14 0.73
N ARG A 42 2.45 7.80 0.74
CA ARG A 42 3.09 6.92 -0.23
C ARG A 42 3.79 5.78 0.49
N MET A 43 3.89 4.65 -0.18
CA MET A 43 4.51 3.43 0.32
C MET A 43 5.55 2.93 -0.68
N ARG A 44 6.72 2.54 -0.21
CA ARG A 44 7.74 1.82 -0.98
C ARG A 44 8.00 0.44 -0.41
N PHE A 45 8.13 -0.56 -1.28
CA PHE A 45 8.67 -1.85 -0.89
C PHE A 45 10.20 -1.75 -0.84
N PHE A 46 10.82 -2.20 0.25
CA PHE A 46 12.28 -2.22 0.44
C PHE A 46 13.01 -0.88 0.26
N GLY A 47 12.29 0.25 0.32
CA GLY A 47 12.86 1.57 0.05
C GLY A 47 13.30 1.76 -1.41
N VAL A 48 12.86 0.90 -2.33
CA VAL A 48 13.14 1.02 -3.77
C VAL A 48 12.18 2.03 -4.39
N GLU A 49 12.73 3.08 -5.00
CA GLU A 49 11.94 4.17 -5.61
C GLU A 49 11.08 3.70 -6.79
N GLU A 50 11.48 2.62 -7.47
CA GLU A 50 10.71 2.01 -8.57
C GLU A 50 9.44 1.29 -8.11
N GLU A 51 9.25 1.06 -6.81
CA GLU A 51 8.08 0.40 -6.22
C GLU A 51 7.34 1.34 -5.26
N GLU A 52 7.11 2.58 -5.70
CA GLU A 52 6.37 3.59 -4.95
C GLU A 52 4.87 3.60 -5.30
N PHE A 53 4.03 3.48 -4.29
CA PHE A 53 2.59 3.42 -4.42
C PHE A 53 1.91 4.50 -3.60
N VAL A 54 0.93 5.20 -4.21
CA VAL A 54 0.06 6.13 -3.48
C VAL A 54 -0.95 5.32 -2.65
N LEU A 55 -1.05 5.65 -1.37
CA LEU A 55 -2.02 5.09 -0.43
C LEU A 55 -3.29 5.94 -0.41
N TYR A 56 -4.41 5.30 -0.72
CA TYR A 56 -5.74 5.88 -0.67
C TYR A 56 -6.43 5.44 0.62
N SER A 57 -7.04 6.39 1.35
CA SER A 57 -7.88 6.08 2.51
C SER A 57 -9.07 5.22 2.08
N TYR A 58 -9.26 4.09 2.77
CA TYR A 58 -10.39 3.21 2.52
C TYR A 58 -11.44 3.38 3.63
N GLN A 59 -11.07 3.06 4.87
CA GLN A 59 -11.91 3.20 6.07
C GLN A 59 -11.01 3.36 7.31
N GLU A 60 -11.29 4.35 8.15
CA GLU A 60 -10.59 4.58 9.44
C GLU A 60 -9.05 4.60 9.30
N ASP A 61 -8.34 3.66 9.92
CA ASP A 61 -6.88 3.50 9.88
C ASP A 61 -6.42 2.55 8.73
N SER A 62 -7.28 2.31 7.74
CA SER A 62 -7.02 1.39 6.62
C SER A 62 -6.77 2.11 5.30
N PHE A 63 -5.73 1.68 4.59
CA PHE A 63 -5.31 2.24 3.31
C PHE A 63 -5.27 1.15 2.23
N THR A 64 -5.55 1.54 1.00
CA THR A 64 -5.41 0.69 -0.18
C THR A 64 -4.45 1.33 -1.17
N TRP A 65 -3.69 0.52 -1.89
CA TRP A 65 -2.93 0.94 -3.06
C TRP A 65 -3.39 0.13 -4.26
N LEU A 66 -3.47 0.80 -5.41
CA LEU A 66 -3.71 0.12 -6.68
C LEU A 66 -2.37 0.07 -7.41
N PRO A 67 -1.88 -1.12 -7.79
CA PRO A 67 -0.73 -1.20 -8.67
C PRO A 67 -1.09 -0.56 -10.02
N SER A 68 -0.14 0.16 -10.62
CA SER A 68 -0.31 0.65 -11.98
C SER A 68 -0.47 -0.53 -12.95
N HIS A 69 -1.13 -0.30 -14.09
CA HIS A 69 -1.33 -1.34 -15.10
C HIS A 69 0.00 -1.94 -15.59
N ASP A 70 1.04 -1.10 -15.70
CA ASP A 70 2.41 -1.50 -16.02
C ASP A 70 3.04 -2.40 -14.94
N GLU A 71 2.79 -2.13 -13.65
CA GLU A 71 3.29 -2.97 -12.55
C GLU A 71 2.57 -4.31 -12.44
N LEU A 72 1.26 -4.34 -12.72
CA LEU A 72 0.53 -5.60 -12.85
C LEU A 72 1.15 -6.45 -13.96
N ALA A 73 1.37 -5.89 -15.15
CA ALA A 73 2.03 -6.59 -16.26
C ALA A 73 3.46 -7.05 -15.92
N ARG A 74 4.22 -6.25 -15.15
CA ARG A 74 5.57 -6.61 -14.67
C ARG A 74 5.54 -7.73 -13.62
N ARG A 75 4.51 -7.78 -12.76
CA ARG A 75 4.31 -8.81 -11.73
C ARG A 75 3.64 -10.09 -12.25
N GLU A 76 2.89 -10.06 -13.36
CA GLU A 76 2.40 -11.29 -14.02
C GLU A 76 3.55 -12.18 -14.53
N HIS A 77 4.77 -11.62 -14.67
CA HIS A 77 5.98 -12.38 -14.97
C HIS A 77 6.64 -13.04 -13.75
N TYR A 78 6.16 -12.78 -12.52
CA TYR A 78 6.57 -13.44 -11.28
C TYR A 78 5.46 -14.38 -10.79
N VAL A 79 4.99 -15.30 -11.64
CA VAL A 79 4.33 -16.51 -11.15
C VAL A 79 5.43 -17.37 -10.53
N ILE A 80 5.57 -17.31 -9.20
CA ILE A 80 6.35 -18.31 -8.48
C ILE A 80 5.55 -19.59 -8.55
N GLU A 81 5.88 -20.46 -9.51
CA GLU A 81 5.42 -21.85 -9.52
C GLU A 81 5.98 -22.53 -8.26
N PHE A 82 5.18 -22.59 -7.20
CA PHE A 82 5.38 -23.60 -6.16
C PHE A 82 4.78 -24.91 -6.67
N GLY A 83 5.51 -25.56 -7.58
CA GLY A 83 5.29 -26.95 -7.97
C GLY A 83 5.71 -27.88 -6.83
N SER A 84 4.77 -28.73 -6.42
CA SER A 84 4.80 -29.68 -5.28
C SER A 84 5.83 -30.81 -5.39
#